data_AF-A0A2H3NPY6-F1
#
_entry.id   AF-A0A2H3NPY6-F1
#
_cell.length_a   1.000
_cell.length_b   1.000
_cell.length_c   1.000
_cell.angle_alpha   90.00
_cell.angle_beta   90.00
_cell.angle_gamma   90.00
#
_symmetry.space_group_name_H-M   'P 1'
#
loop_
_entity.id
_entity.type
_entity.pdbx_description
1 polymer ?
#
loop_
_entity_poly.entity_id
_entity_poly.type
_entity_poly.pdbx_seq_one_letter_code
_entity_poly.pdbx_strand_id
1 'polypeptide(L)'
;MVRLWVRALSLGVLTLLLLTVSSRSAPAQSPFEACLDATSGNATVIIPASAQISINGRNLAPGDEIAAVDANGRCVGHLTWSGTGSEALTVWEAGLFRDSHAGLHPGDPIALCVWTQDDKRLFTPENSTLSIQLDTSAPHLRDTLRYQRNGMYVVEALVVEPGS
;
A
#
# COMPACT_ATOMS: atom_id res chain seq x y z
N MET A 1 6.50 76.05 27.66
CA MET A 1 7.96 76.03 27.95
C MET A 1 8.32 74.73 28.62
N VAL A 2 9.36 74.09 28.10
CA VAL A 2 9.73 72.68 28.25
C VAL A 2 10.54 72.43 29.52
N ARG A 3 10.28 71.33 30.24
CA ARG A 3 11.31 70.63 31.03
C ARG A 3 11.11 69.12 30.94
N LEU A 4 11.94 68.50 30.11
CA LEU A 4 12.20 67.06 30.03
C LEU A 4 12.62 66.51 31.40
N TRP A 5 12.08 65.36 31.77
CA TRP A 5 12.70 64.46 32.74
C TRP A 5 12.90 63.10 32.07
N VAL A 6 14.17 62.76 31.87
CA VAL A 6 14.65 61.44 31.44
C VAL A 6 14.41 60.46 32.57
N ARG A 7 13.75 59.32 32.29
CA ARG A 7 13.84 58.13 33.14
C ARG A 7 14.07 56.87 32.32
N ALA A 8 15.29 56.36 32.51
CA ALA A 8 15.66 54.96 32.67
C ALA A 8 15.33 53.98 31.52
N LEU A 9 16.34 53.80 30.67
CA LEU A 9 16.61 52.55 29.96
C LEU A 9 16.49 51.37 30.94
N SER A 10 15.53 50.47 30.69
CA SER A 10 15.45 49.19 31.37
C SER A 10 15.77 48.10 30.35
N LEU A 11 17.04 47.69 30.31
CA LEU A 11 17.48 46.42 29.72
C LEU A 11 16.72 45.29 30.44
N GLY A 12 15.98 44.46 29.71
CA GLY A 12 15.19 43.39 30.32
C GLY A 12 14.71 42.33 29.36
N VAL A 13 15.65 41.47 28.94
CA VAL A 13 15.45 40.07 28.53
C VAL A 13 14.57 39.85 27.29
N LEU A 14 15.26 39.81 26.15
CA LEU A 14 14.83 39.12 24.93
C LEU A 14 14.75 37.61 25.22
N THR A 15 13.61 37.12 25.72
CA THR A 15 13.38 35.69 25.92
C THR A 15 13.15 35.05 24.56
N LEU A 16 14.24 34.58 23.94
CA LEU A 16 14.23 33.77 22.73
C LEU A 16 13.52 32.44 23.04
N LEU A 17 12.22 32.37 22.77
CA LEU A 17 11.43 31.14 22.85
C LEU A 17 11.88 30.23 21.68
N LEU A 18 12.93 29.44 21.92
CA LEU A 18 13.30 28.31 21.06
C LEU A 18 12.17 27.27 21.14
N LEU A 19 11.16 27.44 20.29
CA LEU A 19 10.24 26.37 19.93
C LEU A 19 11.05 25.31 19.18
N THR A 20 11.66 24.39 19.91
CA THR A 20 12.09 23.12 19.34
C THR A 20 10.83 22.36 18.93
N VAL A 21 10.32 22.66 17.73
CA VAL A 21 9.32 21.84 17.05
C VAL A 21 10.00 20.50 16.86
N SER A 22 9.80 19.61 17.82
CA SER A 22 10.16 18.21 17.69
C SER A 22 9.21 17.70 16.62
N SER A 23 9.67 17.68 15.37
CA SER A 23 9.01 16.97 14.29
C SER A 23 9.00 15.51 14.70
N ARG A 24 7.97 15.10 15.46
CA ARG A 24 7.62 13.71 15.63
C ARG A 24 7.20 13.28 14.23
N SER A 25 8.13 12.74 13.46
CA SER A 25 7.80 11.92 12.31
C SER A 25 6.91 10.81 12.86
N ALA A 26 5.59 10.96 12.70
CA ALA A 26 4.72 9.83 12.89
C ALA A 26 5.27 8.71 12.00
N PRO A 27 5.45 7.47 12.48
CA PRO A 27 5.71 6.37 11.58
C PRO A 27 4.63 6.44 10.50
N ALA A 28 5.03 6.56 9.24
CA ALA A 28 4.09 6.45 8.13
C ALA A 28 3.44 5.08 8.25
N GLN A 29 2.18 5.11 8.69
CA GLN A 29 1.31 3.95 8.91
C GLN A 29 1.10 3.25 7.57
N SER A 30 0.84 1.95 7.63
CA SER A 30 0.49 1.19 6.43
C SER A 30 -0.72 1.85 5.75
N PRO A 31 -0.71 2.04 4.42
CA PRO A 31 -1.87 2.57 3.72
C PRO A 31 -3.04 1.57 3.68
N PHE A 32 -2.84 0.33 4.14
CA PHE A 32 -3.79 -0.77 4.02
C PHE A 32 -4.33 -1.26 5.37
N GLU A 33 -4.13 -0.55 6.48
CA GLU A 33 -4.68 -0.94 7.80
C GLU A 33 -6.22 -1.07 7.81
N ALA A 34 -6.90 -0.29 6.97
CA ALA A 34 -8.36 -0.31 6.83
C ALA A 34 -8.83 -1.08 5.58
N CYS A 35 -8.16 -2.19 5.26
CA CYS A 35 -8.52 -3.03 4.13
C CYS A 35 -9.80 -3.84 4.41
N LEU A 36 -10.56 -4.13 3.36
CA LEU A 36 -11.70 -5.06 3.46
C LEU A 36 -11.20 -6.47 3.81
N ASP A 37 -11.87 -7.12 4.76
CA ASP A 37 -11.62 -8.49 5.17
C ASP A 37 -12.89 -9.35 5.22
N ALA A 38 -12.70 -10.67 5.06
CA ALA A 38 -13.67 -11.72 5.39
C ALA A 38 -15.10 -11.56 4.84
N THR A 39 -15.26 -11.51 3.53
CA THR A 39 -16.58 -11.43 2.86
C THR A 39 -17.14 -12.80 2.44
N SER A 40 -18.23 -12.80 1.66
CA SER A 40 -18.96 -14.02 1.24
C SER A 40 -18.20 -14.94 0.28
N GLY A 41 -17.09 -14.48 -0.29
CA GLY A 41 -16.29 -15.20 -1.26
C GLY A 41 -14.90 -14.60 -1.36
N ASN A 42 -13.94 -15.39 -1.83
CA ASN A 42 -12.58 -14.94 -2.02
C ASN A 42 -11.89 -15.60 -3.21
N ALA A 43 -10.70 -15.10 -3.51
CA ALA A 43 -9.71 -15.73 -4.36
C ALA A 43 -8.33 -15.60 -3.69
N THR A 44 -7.32 -16.28 -4.23
CA THR A 44 -5.97 -16.29 -3.65
C THR A 44 -4.92 -15.98 -4.70
N VAL A 45 -4.12 -14.93 -4.45
CA VAL A 45 -2.89 -14.65 -5.19
C VAL A 45 -1.73 -15.18 -4.37
N ILE A 46 -1.05 -16.19 -4.90
CA ILE A 46 0.11 -16.84 -4.29
C ILE A 46 1.36 -16.18 -4.85
N ILE A 47 2.27 -15.81 -3.96
CA ILE A 47 3.58 -15.24 -4.27
C ILE A 47 4.63 -16.25 -3.80
N PRO A 48 5.09 -17.16 -4.68
CA PRO A 48 6.14 -18.10 -4.34
C PRO A 48 7.45 -17.41 -3.97
N ALA A 49 8.25 -18.03 -3.10
CA ALA A 49 9.61 -17.57 -2.81
C ALA A 49 10.52 -17.52 -4.06
N SER A 50 10.17 -18.26 -5.11
CA SER A 50 10.87 -18.29 -6.40
C SER A 50 10.39 -17.21 -7.39
N ALA A 51 9.37 -16.43 -7.05
CA ALA A 51 8.85 -15.40 -7.95
C ALA A 51 9.91 -14.32 -8.19
N GLN A 52 10.02 -13.87 -9.44
CA GLN A 52 10.93 -12.79 -9.82
C GLN A 52 10.24 -11.44 -9.57
N ILE A 53 10.56 -10.79 -8.45
CA ILE A 53 9.91 -9.54 -8.05
C ILE A 53 10.90 -8.38 -8.05
N SER A 54 10.60 -7.34 -8.82
CA SER A 54 11.37 -6.10 -8.89
C SER A 54 10.44 -4.89 -8.73
N ILE A 55 10.64 -4.12 -7.67
CA ILE A 55 9.95 -2.88 -7.35
C ILE A 55 10.95 -1.74 -7.50
N ASN A 56 10.88 -0.99 -8.60
CA ASN A 56 11.82 0.10 -8.93
C ASN A 56 13.29 -0.36 -8.84
N GLY A 57 13.58 -1.52 -9.43
CA GLY A 57 14.91 -2.14 -9.43
C GLY A 57 15.35 -2.84 -8.13
N ARG A 58 14.49 -2.94 -7.10
CA ARG A 58 14.79 -3.69 -5.87
C ARG A 58 13.83 -4.85 -5.62
N ASN A 59 14.28 -5.88 -4.91
CA ASN A 59 13.39 -6.95 -4.44
C ASN A 59 12.47 -6.45 -3.30
N LEU A 60 11.39 -7.18 -3.02
CA LEU A 60 10.62 -7.00 -1.79
C LEU A 60 11.49 -7.25 -0.56
N ALA A 61 11.27 -6.43 0.47
CA ALA A 61 11.91 -6.51 1.77
C ALA A 61 10.85 -6.74 2.86
N PRO A 62 11.22 -7.37 4.00
CA PRO A 62 10.30 -7.53 5.12
C PRO A 62 9.66 -6.20 5.52
N GLY A 63 8.33 -6.18 5.62
CA GLY A 63 7.53 -4.98 5.92
C GLY A 63 6.95 -4.28 4.69
N ASP A 64 7.42 -4.57 3.47
CA ASP A 64 6.73 -4.13 2.25
C ASP A 64 5.35 -4.76 2.18
N GLU A 65 4.40 -4.10 1.52
CA GLU A 65 3.03 -4.56 1.41
C GLU A 65 2.57 -4.67 -0.04
N ILE A 66 1.76 -5.69 -0.30
CA ILE A 66 1.08 -5.88 -1.57
C ILE A 66 -0.40 -5.90 -1.28
N ALA A 67 -1.15 -5.03 -1.94
CA ALA A 67 -2.59 -4.96 -1.81
C ALA A 67 -3.27 -5.21 -3.16
N ALA A 68 -4.39 -5.92 -3.12
CA ALA A 68 -5.36 -5.93 -4.20
C ALA A 68 -6.34 -4.76 -3.99
N VAL A 69 -6.68 -4.06 -5.08
CA VAL A 69 -7.65 -2.97 -5.06
C VAL A 69 -8.75 -3.16 -6.11
N ASP A 70 -9.93 -2.63 -5.83
CA ASP A 70 -11.03 -2.56 -6.79
C ASP A 70 -10.84 -1.41 -7.81
N ALA A 71 -11.78 -1.28 -8.76
CA ALA A 71 -11.74 -0.24 -9.79
C ALA A 71 -11.83 1.21 -9.23
N ASN A 72 -12.20 1.37 -7.96
CA ASN A 72 -12.24 2.65 -7.26
C ASN A 72 -11.00 2.86 -6.36
N GLY A 73 -10.01 1.98 -6.43
CA GLY A 73 -8.79 2.03 -5.62
C GLY A 73 -8.99 1.61 -4.16
N ARG A 74 -10.13 0.98 -3.80
CA ARG A 74 -10.37 0.50 -2.43
C ARG A 74 -9.63 -0.80 -2.20
N CYS A 75 -8.98 -0.94 -1.05
CA CYS A 75 -8.30 -2.17 -0.67
C CYS A 75 -9.29 -3.32 -0.45
N VAL A 76 -9.10 -4.41 -1.20
CA VAL A 76 -9.91 -5.64 -1.18
C VAL A 76 -9.11 -6.87 -0.75
N GLY A 77 -7.94 -6.64 -0.17
CA GLY A 77 -7.03 -7.62 0.39
C GLY A 77 -5.63 -7.05 0.44
N HIS A 78 -4.85 -7.36 1.48
CA HIS A 78 -3.43 -7.04 1.51
C HIS A 78 -2.63 -8.11 2.26
N LEU A 79 -1.32 -8.12 2.04
CA LEU A 79 -0.35 -8.83 2.87
C LEU A 79 0.83 -7.93 3.16
N THR A 80 1.48 -8.19 4.30
CA THR A 80 2.79 -7.64 4.64
C THR A 80 3.82 -8.72 4.43
N TRP A 81 4.78 -8.45 3.55
CA TRP A 81 5.85 -9.37 3.19
C TRP A 81 6.72 -9.65 4.42
N SER A 82 6.85 -10.92 4.77
CA SER A 82 7.72 -11.39 5.84
C SER A 82 9.16 -11.62 5.39
N GLY A 83 9.37 -11.89 4.10
CA GLY A 83 10.66 -12.28 3.51
C GLY A 83 11.11 -13.70 3.87
N THR A 84 10.25 -14.54 4.44
CA THR A 84 10.62 -15.88 4.94
C THR A 84 10.21 -17.03 4.01
N GLY A 85 9.46 -16.77 2.95
CA GLY A 85 9.05 -17.82 2.02
C GLY A 85 7.93 -17.39 1.08
N SER A 86 7.13 -18.38 0.66
CA SER A 86 5.94 -18.14 -0.15
C SER A 86 4.81 -17.56 0.69
N GLU A 87 4.11 -16.57 0.15
CA GLU A 87 2.99 -15.91 0.84
C GLU A 87 1.73 -15.91 -0.01
N ALA A 88 0.59 -15.68 0.62
CA ALA A 88 -0.72 -15.74 -0.04
C ALA A 88 -1.55 -14.51 0.32
N LEU A 89 -1.90 -13.73 -0.69
CA LEU A 89 -2.82 -12.61 -0.61
C LEU A 89 -4.23 -13.12 -0.84
N THR A 90 -5.10 -12.94 0.14
CA THR A 90 -6.54 -13.19 -0.04
C THR A 90 -7.18 -11.96 -0.68
N VAL A 91 -7.97 -12.18 -1.73
CA VAL A 91 -8.70 -11.12 -2.44
C VAL A 91 -10.20 -11.36 -2.24
N TRP A 92 -10.91 -10.35 -1.73
CA TRP A 92 -12.28 -10.49 -1.26
C TRP A 92 -13.33 -10.08 -2.29
N GLU A 93 -14.40 -10.87 -2.35
CA GLU A 93 -15.58 -10.54 -3.14
C GLU A 93 -16.35 -9.38 -2.52
N ALA A 94 -17.09 -8.63 -3.33
CA ALA A 94 -18.10 -7.72 -2.80
C ALA A 94 -19.14 -8.49 -1.97
N GLY A 95 -19.52 -7.92 -0.82
CA GLY A 95 -20.55 -8.52 0.04
C GLY A 95 -21.93 -8.53 -0.63
N LEU A 96 -22.79 -9.45 -0.16
CA LEU A 96 -24.13 -9.65 -0.72
C LEU A 96 -25.14 -8.53 -0.36
N PHE A 97 -24.79 -7.67 0.60
CA PHE A 97 -25.65 -6.57 1.04
C PHE A 97 -25.19 -5.25 0.43
N ARG A 98 -26.18 -4.46 -0.01
CA ARG A 98 -26.05 -3.24 -0.84
C ARG A 98 -25.13 -2.17 -0.26
N ASP A 99 -24.81 -2.22 1.03
CA ASP A 99 -24.01 -1.20 1.72
C ASP A 99 -22.50 -1.53 1.74
N SER A 100 -22.09 -2.75 1.36
CA SER A 100 -20.68 -3.08 1.12
C SER A 100 -20.34 -2.99 -0.36
N HIS A 101 -20.27 -1.77 -0.91
CA HIS A 101 -19.80 -1.52 -2.28
C HIS A 101 -18.29 -1.74 -2.48
N ALA A 102 -17.60 -2.34 -1.52
CA ALA A 102 -16.18 -2.67 -1.59
C ALA A 102 -16.03 -4.17 -1.82
N GLY A 103 -15.09 -4.54 -2.71
CA GLY A 103 -14.84 -5.92 -3.10
C GLY A 103 -14.95 -6.11 -4.61
N LEU A 104 -14.58 -7.29 -5.10
CA LEU A 104 -14.61 -7.63 -6.52
C LEU A 104 -15.83 -8.48 -6.87
N HIS A 105 -16.28 -8.42 -8.12
CA HIS A 105 -17.22 -9.34 -8.73
C HIS A 105 -16.52 -10.26 -9.74
N PRO A 106 -17.06 -11.46 -10.03
CA PRO A 106 -16.50 -12.34 -11.06
C PRO A 106 -16.27 -11.62 -12.40
N GLY A 107 -15.03 -11.66 -12.89
CA GLY A 107 -14.61 -10.99 -14.12
C GLY A 107 -13.92 -9.64 -13.91
N ASP A 108 -14.08 -9.00 -12.75
CA ASP A 108 -13.43 -7.73 -12.44
C ASP A 108 -11.91 -7.88 -12.47
N PRO A 109 -11.16 -6.88 -12.96
CA PRO A 109 -9.71 -6.89 -12.84
C PRO A 109 -9.31 -6.86 -11.36
N ILE A 110 -8.34 -7.67 -10.97
CA ILE A 110 -7.65 -7.51 -9.70
C ILE A 110 -6.50 -6.55 -10.00
N ALA A 111 -6.59 -5.31 -9.53
CA ALA A 111 -5.46 -4.38 -9.62
C ALA A 111 -4.56 -4.55 -8.38
N LEU A 112 -3.25 -4.41 -8.55
CA LEU A 112 -2.30 -4.50 -7.45
C LEU A 112 -1.69 -3.11 -7.15
N CYS A 113 -1.51 -2.85 -5.86
CA CYS A 113 -0.69 -1.76 -5.34
C CYS A 113 0.46 -2.36 -4.54
N VAL A 114 1.61 -1.68 -4.54
CA VAL A 114 2.77 -2.06 -3.72
C VAL A 114 3.16 -0.88 -2.85
N TRP A 115 3.29 -1.09 -1.55
CA TRP A 115 3.83 -0.10 -0.64
C TRP A 115 5.15 -0.57 -0.09
N THR A 116 6.13 0.32 -0.05
CA THR A 116 7.48 0.02 0.36
C THR A 116 7.78 0.67 1.72
N GLN A 117 8.23 -0.14 2.67
CA GLN A 117 8.39 0.27 4.07
C GLN A 117 9.56 1.25 4.27
N ASP A 118 10.65 1.05 3.55
CA ASP A 118 11.90 1.78 3.75
C ASP A 118 11.81 3.25 3.30
N ASP A 119 11.22 3.48 2.13
CA ASP A 119 11.04 4.79 1.49
C ASP A 119 9.61 5.34 1.61
N LYS A 120 8.71 4.59 2.27
CA LYS A 120 7.32 4.98 2.53
C LYS A 120 6.58 5.38 1.25
N ARG A 121 6.84 4.65 0.17
CA ARG A 121 6.34 4.95 -1.16
C ARG A 121 5.22 4.00 -1.54
N LEU A 122 4.15 4.55 -2.09
CA LEU A 122 3.03 3.79 -2.63
C LEU A 122 3.08 3.80 -4.17
N PHE A 123 3.12 2.62 -4.76
CA PHE A 123 2.95 2.36 -6.18
C PHE A 123 1.52 1.89 -6.43
N THR A 124 0.80 2.65 -7.25
CA THR A 124 -0.58 2.37 -7.66
C THR A 124 -0.64 2.22 -9.19
N PRO A 125 -1.73 1.65 -9.74
CA PRO A 125 -1.93 1.64 -11.18
C PRO A 125 -1.93 3.03 -11.85
N GLU A 126 -2.17 4.10 -11.08
CA GLU A 126 -2.22 5.47 -11.60
C GLU A 126 -0.84 6.14 -11.67
N ASN A 127 0.10 5.73 -10.80
CA ASN A 127 1.41 6.38 -10.66
C ASN A 127 2.60 5.47 -11.02
N SER A 128 2.32 4.25 -11.47
CA SER A 128 3.32 3.22 -11.77
C SER A 128 2.87 2.31 -12.90
N THR A 129 3.83 1.70 -13.59
CA THR A 129 3.58 0.58 -14.50
C THR A 129 3.82 -0.72 -13.76
N LEU A 130 2.77 -1.54 -13.64
CA LEU A 130 2.84 -2.85 -13.02
C LEU A 130 2.67 -3.93 -14.09
N SER A 131 3.70 -4.76 -14.26
CA SER A 131 3.70 -5.93 -15.13
C SER A 131 3.70 -7.19 -14.29
N ILE A 132 2.74 -8.08 -14.53
CA ILE A 132 2.63 -9.36 -13.83
C ILE A 132 2.60 -10.51 -14.82
N GLN A 133 3.37 -11.56 -14.54
CA GLN A 133 3.32 -12.84 -15.23
C GLN A 133 2.82 -13.89 -14.25
N LEU A 134 1.84 -14.68 -14.68
CA LEU A 134 1.24 -15.75 -13.89
C LEU A 134 1.77 -17.10 -14.36
N ASP A 135 2.02 -17.99 -13.39
CA ASP A 135 2.25 -19.41 -13.66
C ASP A 135 0.95 -20.05 -14.14
N THR A 136 1.02 -20.69 -15.31
CA THR A 136 -0.09 -21.35 -15.99
C THR A 136 0.17 -22.85 -16.20
N SER A 137 1.17 -23.41 -15.51
CA SER A 137 1.61 -24.80 -15.64
C SER A 137 0.56 -25.83 -15.21
N ALA A 138 -0.42 -25.42 -14.39
CA ALA A 138 -1.48 -26.29 -13.90
C ALA A 138 -2.88 -25.80 -14.32
N PRO A 139 -3.80 -26.72 -14.70
CA PRO A 139 -5.10 -26.36 -15.29
C PRO A 139 -6.08 -25.69 -14.33
N HIS A 140 -5.81 -25.72 -13.03
CA HIS A 140 -6.62 -25.04 -12.01
C HIS A 140 -6.13 -23.61 -11.71
N LEU A 141 -4.97 -23.22 -12.27
CA LEU A 141 -4.43 -21.87 -12.15
C LEU A 141 -5.09 -20.96 -13.18
N ARG A 142 -5.23 -19.69 -12.79
CA ARG A 142 -5.78 -18.65 -13.66
C ARG A 142 -4.65 -18.00 -14.46
N ASP A 143 -4.88 -17.83 -15.75
CA ASP A 143 -3.94 -17.24 -16.71
C ASP A 143 -4.04 -15.71 -16.80
N THR A 144 -5.09 -15.14 -16.21
CA THR A 144 -5.39 -13.71 -16.26
C THR A 144 -5.78 -13.25 -14.86
N LEU A 145 -5.28 -12.09 -14.44
CA LEU A 145 -5.56 -11.49 -13.13
C LEU A 145 -6.97 -10.85 -13.06
N ARG A 146 -8.00 -11.64 -13.35
CA ARG A 146 -9.41 -11.29 -13.23
C ARG A 146 -10.05 -12.14 -12.16
N TYR A 147 -10.76 -11.49 -11.23
CA TYR A 147 -11.37 -12.14 -10.08
C TYR A 147 -12.30 -13.26 -10.51
N GLN A 148 -12.09 -14.42 -9.88
CA GLN A 148 -13.00 -15.54 -9.91
C GLN A 148 -13.06 -16.07 -8.49
N ARG A 149 -14.27 -16.35 -8.01
CA ARG A 149 -14.47 -17.01 -6.72
C ARG A 149 -13.71 -18.34 -6.69
N ASN A 150 -12.95 -18.56 -5.63
CA ASN A 150 -12.00 -19.67 -5.43
C ASN A 150 -10.87 -19.74 -6.48
N GLY A 151 -10.63 -18.64 -7.22
CA GLY A 151 -9.55 -18.55 -8.19
C GLY A 151 -8.18 -18.58 -7.51
N MET A 152 -7.25 -19.29 -8.14
CA MET A 152 -5.84 -19.33 -7.73
C MET A 152 -4.98 -18.69 -8.80
N TYR A 153 -4.23 -17.65 -8.41
CA TYR A 153 -3.28 -16.95 -9.27
C TYR A 153 -1.90 -17.16 -8.65
N VAL A 154 -0.96 -17.70 -9.40
CA VAL A 154 0.41 -17.90 -8.89
C VAL A 154 1.31 -16.93 -9.63
N VAL A 155 2.00 -16.05 -8.89
CA VAL A 155 2.90 -15.05 -9.48
C VAL A 155 4.21 -15.73 -9.88
N GLU A 156 4.55 -15.65 -11.17
CA GLU A 156 5.87 -16.03 -11.67
C GLU A 156 6.83 -14.83 -11.65
N ALA A 157 6.35 -13.67 -12.11
CA ALA A 157 7.10 -12.43 -12.08
C ALA A 157 6.20 -11.22 -11.80
N LEU A 158 6.73 -10.25 -11.07
CA LEU A 158 6.09 -8.96 -10.80
C LEU A 158 7.13 -7.85 -10.94
N VAL A 159 6.91 -6.93 -11.87
CA VAL A 159 7.75 -5.76 -12.09
C VAL A 159 6.91 -4.51 -11.88
N VAL A 160 7.38 -3.60 -11.02
CA VAL A 160 6.74 -2.31 -10.73
C VAL A 160 7.75 -1.21 -11.01
N GLU A 161 7.43 -0.32 -11.93
CA GLU A 161 8.27 0.82 -12.28
C GLU A 161 7.50 2.14 -12.05
N PRO A 162 8.15 3.21 -11.57
CA PRO A 162 7.52 4.52 -11.47
C PRO A 162 6.94 4.98 -12.82
N GLY A 163 5.77 5.63 -12.78
CA GLY A 163 5.23 6.33 -13.93
C GLY A 163 6.14 7.48 -14.34
N SER A 164 6.26 7.70 -15.64
CA SER A 164 7.01 8.81 -16.26
C SER A 164 6.32 10.15 -16.11
#